data_AF-V5GKN5-F1
#
_entry.id   AF-V5GKN5-F1
#
_cell.length_a   1.000
_cell.length_b   1.000
_cell.length_c   1.000
_cell.angle_alpha   90.00
_cell.angle_beta   90.00
_cell.angle_gamma   90.00
#
_symmetry.space_group_name_H-M   'P 1'
#
loop_
_entity.id
_entity.type
_entity.pdbx_description
1 polymer ?
#
loop_
_entity_poly.entity_id
_entity_poly.type
_entity_poly.pdbx_seq_one_letter_code
_entity_poly.pdbx_strand_id
1 'polypeptide(L)'
;WFYDHKPLVGGKYVNGPTYRKWNLTLPMMATLYRLANQLLTDLVDDNYFYLFDTKSFFTAKALNMAIPGGPKFEPLIKDMNPADEDWNEFNDINKIIIRQPIRTEYRIAFPYLYNNMPHFVHLSWYHTPNVVYIKTEDPDLPAFYFDPLINPISHRHAVKSLEPLPEDDEEYILPEAVQPFLQETPLYTDNTANGIALLWAPRPFNMRSGRCRRAIDVPLVKCWYMEHCPPGQPVKVRVSYQKLLKYYVLNALKHRPPKPQKKRYLFRSFKSTKFFQTTTLDWVEAGLQVCRQGYNMLNLLIHRKNLNYLHLDYNFNLKPVKTLTT
;
A
#
# COMPACT_ATOMS: atom_id res chain seq x y z
N TRP A 1 9.64 -25.62 1.55
CA TRP A 1 10.16 -24.24 1.67
C TRP A 1 9.11 -23.23 2.12
N PHE A 2 7.83 -23.37 1.74
CA PHE A 2 6.83 -22.33 2.04
C PHE A 2 6.64 -22.02 3.53
N TYR A 3 6.69 -23.03 4.41
CA TYR A 3 6.50 -22.88 5.86
C TYR A 3 7.82 -22.86 6.66
N ASP A 4 8.97 -22.77 5.99
CA ASP A 4 10.26 -22.72 6.68
C ASP A 4 10.46 -21.33 7.31
N HIS A 5 11.20 -21.24 8.44
CA HIS A 5 11.46 -19.96 9.10
C HIS A 5 12.20 -18.94 8.20
N LYS A 6 13.16 -19.41 7.40
CA LYS A 6 13.80 -18.63 6.34
C LYS A 6 13.78 -19.42 5.04
N PRO A 7 12.74 -19.25 4.22
CA PRO A 7 12.57 -20.03 3.01
C PRO A 7 13.72 -19.89 2.01
N LEU A 8 14.08 -20.99 1.36
CA LEU A 8 15.03 -21.05 0.24
C LEU A 8 16.48 -20.62 0.58
N VAL A 9 16.84 -20.50 1.85
CA VAL A 9 18.24 -20.28 2.27
C VAL A 9 19.09 -21.46 1.83
N GLY A 10 20.23 -21.19 1.19
CA GLY A 10 21.09 -22.20 0.57
C GLY A 10 20.78 -22.49 -0.90
N GLY A 11 19.66 -21.98 -1.43
CA GLY A 11 19.31 -22.06 -2.85
C GLY A 11 19.76 -20.84 -3.67
N LYS A 12 19.58 -20.93 -5.00
CA LYS A 12 19.91 -19.85 -5.97
C LYS A 12 19.00 -18.61 -5.91
N TYR A 13 17.89 -18.70 -5.17
CA TYR A 13 16.83 -17.68 -5.16
C TYR A 13 17.08 -16.53 -4.17
N VAL A 14 18.01 -16.71 -3.23
CA VAL A 14 18.38 -15.69 -2.25
C VAL A 14 19.89 -15.55 -2.19
N ASN A 15 20.37 -14.39 -1.76
CA ASN A 15 21.81 -14.06 -1.76
C ASN A 15 22.64 -14.76 -0.65
N GLY A 16 22.14 -15.85 -0.07
CA GLY A 16 22.77 -16.59 1.04
C GLY A 16 22.21 -16.24 2.43
N PRO A 17 22.93 -16.59 3.51
CA PRO A 17 22.40 -16.56 4.88
C PRO A 17 22.09 -15.15 5.42
N THR A 18 22.63 -14.11 4.77
CA THR A 18 22.32 -12.71 5.10
C THR A 18 20.89 -12.31 4.72
N TYR A 19 20.24 -13.05 3.81
CA TYR A 19 18.82 -12.96 3.47
C TYR A 19 18.33 -11.54 3.14
N ARG A 20 19.05 -10.82 2.27
CA ARG A 20 18.79 -9.41 1.95
C ARG A 20 18.12 -9.20 0.59
N LYS A 21 18.36 -10.09 -0.36
CA LYS A 21 17.85 -10.01 -1.72
C LYS A 21 17.24 -11.34 -2.11
N TRP A 22 16.17 -11.28 -2.88
CA TRP A 22 15.48 -12.43 -3.46
C TRP A 22 15.30 -12.23 -4.96
N ASN A 23 15.28 -13.33 -5.69
CA ASN A 23 14.97 -13.41 -7.12
C ASN A 23 14.20 -14.70 -7.37
N LEU A 24 12.91 -14.59 -7.71
CA LEU A 24 11.99 -15.72 -7.86
C LEU A 24 11.61 -15.89 -9.34
N THR A 25 11.26 -17.12 -9.71
CA THR A 25 10.76 -17.42 -11.06
C THR A 25 9.29 -17.04 -11.19
N LEU A 26 8.81 -16.86 -12.43
CA LEU A 26 7.41 -16.51 -12.70
C LEU A 26 6.42 -17.56 -12.12
N PRO A 27 6.65 -18.88 -12.23
CA PRO A 27 5.75 -19.86 -11.62
C PRO A 27 5.67 -19.75 -10.09
N MET A 28 6.79 -19.43 -9.43
CA MET A 28 6.80 -19.21 -7.98
C MET A 28 6.00 -17.96 -7.62
N MET A 29 6.19 -16.86 -8.37
CA MET A 29 5.45 -15.61 -8.15
C MET A 29 3.95 -15.79 -8.39
N ALA A 30 3.55 -16.50 -9.46
CA ALA A 30 2.15 -16.78 -9.77
C ALA A 30 1.49 -17.61 -8.66
N THR A 31 2.18 -18.63 -8.17
CA THR A 31 1.68 -19.46 -7.06
C THR A 31 1.52 -18.64 -5.77
N LEU A 32 2.53 -17.82 -5.42
CA LEU A 32 2.47 -16.97 -4.23
C LEU A 32 1.38 -15.90 -4.33
N TYR A 33 1.19 -15.32 -5.51
CA TYR A 33 0.14 -14.34 -5.78
C TYR A 33 -1.23 -14.97 -5.54
N ARG A 34 -1.49 -16.13 -6.16
CA ARG A 34 -2.74 -16.88 -5.97
C ARG A 34 -3.05 -17.21 -4.51
N LEU A 35 -2.04 -17.63 -3.74
CA LEU A 35 -2.21 -17.92 -2.31
C LEU A 35 -2.51 -16.66 -1.48
N ALA A 36 -2.04 -15.49 -1.92
CA ALA A 36 -2.21 -14.23 -1.20
C ALA A 36 -3.51 -13.48 -1.56
N ASN A 37 -4.24 -13.90 -2.60
CA ASN A 37 -5.40 -13.19 -3.14
C ASN A 37 -6.43 -12.76 -2.08
N GLN A 38 -6.63 -13.55 -1.01
CA GLN A 38 -7.57 -13.22 0.08
C GLN A 38 -7.24 -11.92 0.83
N LEU A 39 -5.99 -11.47 0.78
CA LEU A 39 -5.54 -10.24 1.44
C LEU A 39 -5.29 -9.09 0.45
N LEU A 40 -5.28 -9.38 -0.85
CA LEU A 40 -4.96 -8.41 -1.89
C LEU A 40 -6.22 -7.67 -2.35
N THR A 41 -5.98 -6.52 -2.97
CA THR A 41 -7.05 -5.78 -3.63
C THR A 41 -7.26 -6.34 -5.03
N ASP A 42 -8.52 -6.35 -5.48
CA ASP A 42 -8.89 -6.66 -6.86
C ASP A 42 -8.80 -5.42 -7.76
N LEU A 43 -8.46 -4.26 -7.20
CA LEU A 43 -8.30 -3.01 -7.94
C LEU A 43 -7.03 -3.03 -8.78
N VAL A 44 -7.20 -2.92 -10.10
CA VAL A 44 -6.11 -2.81 -11.08
C VAL A 44 -5.85 -1.38 -11.52
N ASP A 45 -6.82 -0.48 -11.31
CA ASP A 45 -6.75 0.92 -11.74
C ASP A 45 -6.73 1.86 -10.52
N ASP A 46 -5.71 2.71 -10.48
CA ASP A 46 -5.52 3.74 -9.46
C ASP A 46 -6.60 4.83 -9.51
N ASN A 47 -7.33 4.96 -10.63
CA ASN A 47 -8.48 5.86 -10.76
C ASN A 47 -9.57 5.62 -9.70
N TYR A 48 -9.67 4.41 -9.13
CA TYR A 48 -10.56 4.13 -8.01
C TYR A 48 -10.34 5.09 -6.82
N PHE A 49 -9.09 5.52 -6.60
CA PHE A 49 -8.71 6.42 -5.52
C PHE A 49 -8.89 7.91 -5.87
N TYR A 50 -9.64 8.25 -6.91
CA TYR A 50 -10.00 9.65 -7.18
C TYR A 50 -10.66 10.29 -5.97
N LEU A 51 -10.13 11.44 -5.52
CA LEU A 51 -10.46 12.11 -4.26
C LEU A 51 -10.21 11.28 -2.98
N PHE A 52 -9.73 10.05 -3.09
CA PHE A 52 -9.44 9.17 -1.96
C PHE A 52 -7.93 8.82 -1.88
N ASP A 53 -7.10 9.73 -2.38
CA ASP A 53 -5.65 9.62 -2.38
C ASP A 53 -5.02 10.58 -1.34
N THR A 54 -3.71 10.43 -1.15
CA THR A 54 -2.97 11.27 -0.19
C THR A 54 -3.08 12.77 -0.47
N LYS A 55 -3.08 13.20 -1.74
CA LYS A 55 -3.12 14.63 -2.08
C LYS A 55 -4.48 15.22 -1.77
N SER A 56 -5.55 14.51 -2.10
CA SER A 56 -6.91 14.94 -1.78
C SER A 56 -7.12 15.02 -0.27
N PHE A 57 -6.58 14.08 0.52
CA PHE A 57 -6.65 14.18 1.98
C PHE A 57 -5.84 15.34 2.56
N PHE A 58 -4.69 15.70 1.98
CA PHE A 58 -3.93 16.87 2.41
C PHE A 58 -4.69 18.16 2.14
N THR A 59 -5.29 18.28 0.96
CA THR A 59 -6.13 19.42 0.57
C THR A 59 -7.39 19.51 1.44
N ALA A 60 -8.09 18.40 1.66
CA ALA A 60 -9.24 18.35 2.57
C ALA A 60 -8.86 18.84 3.98
N LYS A 61 -7.71 18.40 4.50
CA LYS A 61 -7.20 18.86 5.79
C LYS A 61 -6.87 20.36 5.79
N ALA A 62 -6.22 20.86 4.73
CA ALA A 62 -5.83 22.27 4.64
C ALA A 62 -7.04 23.21 4.60
N LEU A 63 -8.09 22.81 3.86
CA LEU A 63 -9.34 23.55 3.70
C LEU A 63 -10.36 23.32 4.83
N ASN A 64 -10.02 22.55 5.87
CA ASN A 64 -10.95 22.14 6.93
C ASN A 64 -12.25 21.48 6.39
N MET A 65 -12.12 20.69 5.32
CA MET A 65 -13.20 19.94 4.70
C MET A 65 -13.04 18.44 4.95
N ALA A 66 -14.14 17.71 4.82
CA ALA A 66 -14.16 16.26 4.96
C ALA A 66 -14.80 15.61 3.75
N ILE A 67 -14.11 14.62 3.19
CA ILE A 67 -14.60 13.76 2.12
C ILE A 67 -15.50 12.70 2.78
N PRO A 68 -16.66 12.34 2.19
CA PRO A 68 -17.45 11.20 2.67
C PRO A 68 -16.59 9.94 2.79
N GLY A 69 -16.64 9.28 3.95
CA GLY A 69 -15.78 8.11 4.24
C GLY A 69 -14.31 8.44 4.57
N GLY A 70 -13.85 9.67 4.33
CA GLY A 70 -12.50 10.14 4.63
C GLY A 70 -12.28 10.58 6.09
N PRO A 71 -11.02 10.88 6.46
CA PRO A 71 -10.66 11.34 7.80
C PRO A 71 -11.02 12.81 8.05
N LYS A 72 -11.32 13.15 9.32
CA LYS A 72 -11.55 14.52 9.81
C LYS A 72 -10.38 15.04 10.64
N PHE A 73 -10.06 16.32 10.50
CA PHE A 73 -8.95 16.98 11.18
C PHE A 73 -9.38 18.26 11.87
N GLU A 74 -8.52 18.76 12.76
CA GLU A 74 -8.64 20.10 13.31
C GLU A 74 -8.29 21.15 12.23
N PRO A 75 -8.98 22.31 12.22
CA PRO A 75 -8.68 23.41 11.31
C PRO A 75 -7.22 23.85 11.41
N LEU A 76 -6.59 24.12 10.27
CA LEU A 76 -5.21 24.60 10.22
C LEU A 76 -5.10 26.07 10.63
N ILE A 77 -5.97 26.91 10.09
CA ILE A 77 -6.09 28.34 10.38
C ILE A 77 -7.37 28.49 11.20
N LYS A 78 -7.26 28.99 12.45
CA LYS A 78 -8.39 29.10 13.38
C LYS A 78 -9.00 30.49 13.46
N ASP A 79 -8.25 31.51 13.03
CA ASP A 79 -8.57 32.92 13.25
C ASP A 79 -9.29 33.57 12.06
N MET A 80 -9.77 32.77 11.10
CA MET A 80 -10.53 33.28 9.96
C MET A 80 -12.00 33.39 10.37
N ASN A 81 -12.52 34.62 10.42
CA ASN A 81 -13.93 34.86 10.73
C ASN A 81 -14.78 34.53 9.49
N PRO A 82 -15.64 33.50 9.53
CA PRO A 82 -16.45 33.12 8.36
C PRO A 82 -17.38 34.24 7.88
N ALA A 83 -17.78 35.15 8.78
CA ALA A 83 -18.65 36.27 8.46
C ALA A 83 -18.01 37.28 7.48
N ASP A 84 -16.67 37.39 7.48
CA ASP A 84 -15.94 38.30 6.59
C ASP A 84 -15.89 37.76 5.15
N GLU A 85 -16.05 36.43 4.97
CA GLU A 85 -16.22 35.83 3.64
C GLU A 85 -17.66 35.97 3.14
N ASP A 86 -18.67 35.85 4.01
CA ASP A 86 -20.08 35.84 3.60
C ASP A 86 -20.62 37.25 3.25
N TRP A 87 -20.18 38.30 3.92
CA TRP A 87 -20.61 39.69 3.68
C TRP A 87 -19.61 40.47 2.84
N ASN A 88 -19.53 40.15 1.54
CA ASN A 88 -18.75 40.93 0.58
C ASN A 88 -19.56 41.25 -0.69
N GLU A 89 -19.10 42.22 -1.48
CA GLU A 89 -19.80 42.70 -2.68
C GLU A 89 -19.99 41.61 -3.76
N PHE A 90 -19.13 40.59 -3.74
CA PHE A 90 -19.14 39.47 -4.69
C PHE A 90 -20.11 38.34 -4.31
N ASN A 91 -20.39 38.18 -3.01
CA ASN A 91 -21.23 37.10 -2.47
C ASN A 91 -22.71 37.50 -2.28
N ASP A 92 -23.14 38.58 -2.93
CA ASP A 92 -24.55 38.99 -2.97
C ASP A 92 -25.43 37.91 -3.63
N ILE A 93 -26.42 37.42 -2.88
CA ILE A 93 -27.34 36.37 -3.29
C ILE A 93 -28.12 36.73 -4.57
N ASN A 94 -28.35 38.02 -4.84
CA ASN A 94 -29.07 38.48 -6.03
C ASN A 94 -28.20 38.46 -7.29
N LYS A 95 -26.88 38.38 -7.15
CA LYS A 95 -25.91 38.39 -8.26
C LYS A 95 -25.40 37.00 -8.62
N ILE A 96 -25.68 35.99 -7.80
CA ILE A 96 -25.20 34.61 -7.99
C ILE A 96 -26.30 33.72 -8.55
N ILE A 97 -26.05 33.12 -9.72
CA ILE A 97 -26.96 32.13 -10.32
C ILE A 97 -26.66 30.75 -9.74
N ILE A 98 -27.52 30.27 -8.84
CA ILE A 98 -27.41 28.92 -8.26
C ILE A 98 -28.20 27.92 -9.10
N ARG A 99 -27.53 27.20 -10.01
CA ARG A 99 -28.12 26.06 -10.75
C ARG A 99 -27.91 24.74 -10.03
N GLN A 100 -26.69 24.50 -9.55
CA GLN A 100 -26.30 23.33 -8.80
C GLN A 100 -25.39 23.78 -7.65
N PRO A 101 -25.61 23.28 -6.42
CA PRO A 101 -24.78 23.68 -5.29
C PRO A 101 -23.35 23.14 -5.44
N ILE A 102 -22.37 23.97 -5.11
CA ILE A 102 -20.95 23.58 -5.14
C ILE A 102 -20.69 22.65 -3.95
N ARG A 103 -20.40 21.38 -4.23
CA ARG A 103 -20.12 20.38 -3.20
C ARG A 103 -18.67 20.42 -2.71
N THR A 104 -18.39 19.80 -1.57
CA THR A 104 -17.04 19.68 -1.01
C THR A 104 -16.09 18.93 -1.95
N GLU A 105 -16.59 17.96 -2.72
CA GLU A 105 -15.77 17.22 -3.69
C GLU A 105 -15.22 18.14 -4.78
N TYR A 106 -16.00 19.14 -5.23
CA TYR A 106 -15.53 20.11 -6.24
C TYR A 106 -14.44 21.02 -5.69
N ARG A 107 -14.61 21.45 -4.44
CA ARG A 107 -13.62 22.27 -3.71
C ARG A 107 -12.31 21.54 -3.46
N ILE A 108 -12.31 20.21 -3.40
CA ILE A 108 -11.08 19.41 -3.24
C ILE A 108 -10.48 19.05 -4.61
N ALA A 109 -11.32 18.71 -5.60
CA ALA A 109 -10.89 18.41 -6.96
C ALA A 109 -10.20 19.60 -7.63
N PHE A 110 -10.79 20.80 -7.50
CA PHE A 110 -10.31 22.04 -8.11
C PHE A 110 -10.08 23.10 -7.03
N PRO A 111 -9.02 22.95 -6.21
CA PRO A 111 -8.88 23.71 -4.97
C PRO A 111 -8.66 25.20 -5.17
N TYR A 112 -8.10 25.61 -6.32
CA TYR A 112 -7.87 27.02 -6.64
C TYR A 112 -9.07 27.72 -7.28
N LEU A 113 -10.07 26.97 -7.77
CA LEU A 113 -11.22 27.53 -8.47
C LEU A 113 -12.38 27.85 -7.52
N TYR A 114 -12.66 26.94 -6.58
CA TYR A 114 -13.86 27.00 -5.74
C TYR A 114 -13.60 27.39 -4.28
N ASN A 115 -12.38 27.80 -3.93
CA ASN A 115 -12.05 28.23 -2.58
C ASN A 115 -11.38 29.60 -2.59
N ASN A 116 -11.77 30.43 -1.63
CA ASN A 116 -11.00 31.59 -1.25
C ASN A 116 -9.78 31.12 -0.45
N MET A 117 -8.64 31.80 -0.62
CA MET A 117 -7.43 31.57 0.18
C MET A 117 -6.97 30.09 0.28
N PRO A 118 -6.68 29.40 -0.86
CA PRO A 118 -6.29 27.98 -0.87
C PRO A 118 -4.84 27.78 -0.38
N HIS A 119 -4.60 28.04 0.91
CA HIS A 119 -3.28 27.89 1.53
C HIS A 119 -2.94 26.43 1.79
N PHE A 120 -1.68 26.04 1.53
CA PHE A 120 -1.15 24.70 1.81
C PHE A 120 -1.90 23.54 1.12
N VAL A 121 -2.70 23.83 0.09
CA VAL A 121 -3.38 22.81 -0.70
C VAL A 121 -2.39 22.05 -1.59
N HIS A 122 -2.78 20.85 -1.99
CA HIS A 122 -2.04 20.03 -2.93
C HIS A 122 -2.91 19.70 -4.14
N LEU A 123 -2.31 19.78 -5.33
CA LEU A 123 -2.96 19.29 -6.55
C LEU A 123 -2.97 17.76 -6.54
N SER A 124 -4.15 17.20 -6.73
CA SER A 124 -4.37 15.76 -6.89
C SER A 124 -4.08 15.34 -8.33
N TRP A 125 -3.72 14.07 -8.49
CA TRP A 125 -3.63 13.45 -9.80
C TRP A 125 -5.02 13.38 -10.43
N TYR A 126 -5.17 13.85 -11.66
CA TYR A 126 -6.49 13.97 -12.29
C TYR A 126 -7.02 12.63 -12.80
N HIS A 127 -6.22 11.92 -13.60
CA HIS A 127 -6.66 10.71 -14.28
C HIS A 127 -5.47 9.87 -14.78
N THR A 128 -5.56 8.55 -14.65
CA THR A 128 -4.73 7.58 -15.38
C THR A 128 -5.51 7.01 -16.56
N PRO A 129 -4.88 6.62 -17.69
CA PRO A 129 -5.58 5.87 -18.72
C PRO A 129 -6.23 4.62 -18.13
N ASN A 130 -7.53 4.43 -18.38
CA ASN A 130 -8.28 3.32 -17.81
C ASN A 130 -7.67 1.98 -18.19
N VAL A 131 -7.35 1.19 -17.17
CA VAL A 131 -6.82 -0.16 -17.35
C VAL A 131 -7.98 -1.11 -17.62
N VAL A 132 -8.05 -1.63 -18.85
CA VAL A 132 -9.08 -2.58 -19.30
C VAL A 132 -8.54 -4.02 -19.31
N TYR A 133 -7.96 -4.43 -18.18
CA TYR A 133 -7.43 -5.79 -18.02
C TYR A 133 -8.55 -6.76 -17.63
N ILE A 134 -8.69 -7.84 -18.39
CA ILE A 134 -9.62 -8.93 -18.10
C ILE A 134 -8.84 -10.07 -17.44
N LYS A 135 -9.28 -10.44 -16.24
CA LYS A 135 -8.69 -11.55 -15.49
C LYS A 135 -9.34 -12.87 -15.92
N THR A 136 -8.52 -13.80 -16.39
CA THR A 136 -8.95 -15.15 -16.76
C THR A 136 -9.14 -16.00 -15.50
N GLU A 137 -10.35 -16.47 -15.24
CA GLU A 137 -10.63 -17.38 -14.12
C GLU A 137 -10.52 -18.85 -14.54
N ASP A 138 -10.75 -19.16 -15.82
CA ASP A 138 -10.60 -20.51 -16.38
C ASP A 138 -9.21 -20.69 -17.05
N PRO A 139 -8.33 -21.54 -16.50
CA PRO A 139 -7.02 -21.81 -17.06
C PRO A 139 -7.04 -22.71 -18.32
N ASP A 140 -8.17 -23.34 -18.64
CA ASP A 140 -8.31 -24.22 -19.81
C ASP A 140 -8.45 -23.41 -21.11
N LEU A 141 -8.77 -22.11 -21.00
CA LEU A 141 -8.82 -21.19 -22.13
C LEU A 141 -7.42 -20.80 -22.62
N PRO A 142 -7.22 -20.58 -23.93
CA PRO A 142 -5.96 -20.06 -24.47
C PRO A 142 -5.52 -18.76 -23.79
N ALA A 143 -4.22 -18.48 -23.74
CA ALA A 143 -3.74 -17.24 -23.12
C ALA A 143 -4.18 -15.97 -23.87
N PHE A 144 -4.36 -16.07 -25.18
CA PHE A 144 -4.89 -15.02 -26.04
C PHE A 144 -6.18 -15.54 -26.68
N TYR A 145 -7.31 -14.98 -26.25
CA TYR A 145 -8.62 -15.26 -26.81
C TYR A 145 -9.49 -14.01 -26.76
N PHE A 146 -10.55 -14.02 -27.57
CA PHE A 146 -11.54 -12.95 -27.56
C PHE A 146 -12.55 -13.21 -26.44
N ASP A 147 -12.36 -12.52 -25.32
CA ASP A 147 -13.21 -12.67 -24.14
C ASP A 147 -14.64 -12.13 -24.41
N PRO A 148 -15.71 -12.79 -23.93
CA PRO A 148 -17.09 -12.33 -24.10
C PRO A 148 -17.39 -10.91 -23.55
N LEU A 149 -16.57 -10.39 -22.64
CA LEU A 149 -16.67 -9.02 -22.13
C LEU A 149 -16.19 -7.98 -23.15
N ILE A 150 -15.44 -8.40 -24.17
CA ILE A 150 -14.97 -7.51 -25.23
C ILE A 150 -16.10 -7.29 -26.25
N ASN A 151 -16.40 -6.02 -26.51
CA ASN A 151 -17.38 -5.67 -27.54
C ASN A 151 -16.91 -6.17 -28.92
N PRO A 152 -17.78 -6.85 -29.70
CA PRO A 152 -17.40 -7.37 -31.01
C PRO A 152 -17.06 -6.23 -31.97
N ILE A 153 -16.05 -6.46 -32.81
CA ILE A 153 -15.62 -5.51 -33.84
C ILE A 153 -16.68 -5.52 -34.95
N SER A 154 -17.37 -4.40 -35.15
CA SER A 154 -18.36 -4.24 -36.22
C SER A 154 -17.71 -3.60 -37.44
N HIS A 155 -17.46 -4.38 -38.49
CA HIS A 155 -17.03 -3.85 -39.78
C HIS A 155 -18.22 -3.26 -40.53
N ARG A 156 -18.54 -1.98 -40.30
CA ARG A 156 -19.63 -1.25 -41.00
C ARG A 156 -19.14 -0.29 -42.07
N HIS A 157 -17.84 -0.24 -42.33
CA HIS A 157 -17.28 0.60 -43.40
C HIS A 157 -17.06 -0.22 -44.68
N ALA A 158 -17.99 -0.09 -45.62
CA ALA A 158 -17.96 -0.73 -46.94
C ALA A 158 -17.16 0.06 -47.99
N VAL A 159 -16.72 1.29 -47.66
CA VAL A 159 -15.76 2.02 -48.49
C VAL A 159 -14.39 1.38 -48.24
N LYS A 160 -14.06 0.36 -49.04
CA LYS A 160 -12.67 -0.08 -49.16
C LYS A 160 -11.88 1.14 -49.62
N SER A 161 -11.12 1.76 -48.72
CA SER A 161 -9.98 2.54 -49.17
C SER A 161 -9.17 1.58 -50.03
N LEU A 162 -9.07 1.86 -51.33
CA LEU A 162 -8.14 1.17 -52.20
C LEU A 162 -6.75 1.54 -51.70
N GLU A 163 -6.27 0.82 -50.69
CA GLU A 163 -4.85 0.76 -50.43
C GLU A 163 -4.22 0.28 -51.75
N PRO A 164 -3.20 0.97 -52.28
CA PRO A 164 -2.57 0.57 -53.52
C PRO A 164 -1.88 -0.77 -53.28
N LEU A 165 -2.62 -1.83 -53.56
CA LEU A 165 -2.11 -3.19 -53.60
C LEU A 165 -1.35 -3.31 -54.92
N PRO A 166 -0.07 -3.68 -54.90
CA PRO A 166 0.65 -3.96 -56.13
C PRO A 166 -0.10 -5.02 -56.93
N GLU A 167 -0.13 -4.85 -58.25
CA GLU A 167 -0.72 -5.85 -59.15
C GLU A 167 0.14 -7.12 -59.08
N ASP A 168 -0.49 -8.30 -59.16
CA ASP A 168 0.17 -9.61 -59.03
C ASP A 168 1.28 -9.88 -60.07
N ASP A 169 1.48 -8.95 -61.02
CA ASP A 169 2.53 -8.95 -62.05
C ASP A 169 3.89 -8.43 -61.54
N GLU A 170 4.00 -7.98 -60.27
CA GLU A 170 5.29 -7.62 -59.66
C GLU A 170 6.12 -8.88 -59.32
N GLU A 171 7.24 -9.07 -60.04
CA GLU A 171 8.20 -10.19 -59.94
C GLU A 171 8.99 -10.25 -58.60
N TYR A 172 8.52 -9.56 -57.56
CA TYR A 172 9.20 -9.49 -56.28
C TYR A 172 8.97 -10.75 -55.44
N ILE A 173 10.01 -11.59 -55.35
CA ILE A 173 10.00 -12.81 -54.54
C ILE A 173 10.91 -12.61 -53.33
N LEU A 174 10.39 -12.88 -52.13
CA LEU A 174 11.21 -12.91 -50.93
C LEU A 174 12.28 -14.02 -51.04
N PRO A 175 13.54 -13.78 -50.64
CA PRO A 175 14.56 -14.81 -50.63
C PRO A 175 14.14 -16.02 -49.79
N GLU A 176 14.55 -17.24 -50.20
CA GLU A 176 14.15 -18.50 -49.54
C GLU A 176 14.51 -18.57 -48.05
N ALA A 177 15.56 -17.87 -47.64
CA ALA A 177 15.99 -17.77 -46.25
C ALA A 177 15.09 -16.85 -45.38
N VAL A 178 14.19 -16.07 -45.99
CA VAL A 178 13.30 -15.15 -45.27
C VAL A 178 12.07 -15.90 -44.79
N GLN A 179 11.94 -15.97 -43.47
CA GLN A 179 10.79 -16.52 -42.77
C GLN A 179 10.34 -15.56 -41.67
N PRO A 180 9.11 -15.68 -41.15
CA PRO A 180 8.70 -14.96 -39.95
C PRO A 180 9.69 -15.21 -38.80
N PHE A 181 10.15 -14.14 -38.14
CA PHE A 181 11.25 -14.19 -37.17
C PHE A 181 11.17 -15.29 -36.09
N LEU A 182 9.97 -15.59 -35.61
CA LEU A 182 9.71 -16.50 -34.49
C LEU A 182 8.80 -17.67 -34.89
N GLN A 183 8.91 -18.14 -36.14
CA GLN A 183 8.05 -19.21 -36.66
C GLN A 183 8.11 -20.50 -35.84
N GLU A 184 9.25 -20.80 -35.22
CA GLU A 184 9.44 -22.01 -34.41
C GLU A 184 8.86 -21.91 -33.00
N THR A 185 8.60 -20.70 -32.48
CA THR A 185 8.11 -20.53 -31.11
C THR A 185 6.58 -20.38 -31.08
N PRO A 186 5.89 -21.13 -30.20
CA PRO A 186 4.44 -21.02 -30.10
C PRO A 186 4.03 -19.65 -29.54
N LEU A 187 2.86 -19.15 -29.95
CA LEU A 187 2.35 -17.85 -29.53
C LEU A 187 2.19 -17.74 -28.00
N TYR A 188 1.79 -18.83 -27.35
CA TYR A 188 1.66 -18.90 -25.89
C TYR A 188 2.09 -20.26 -25.35
N THR A 189 2.34 -20.30 -24.04
CA THR A 189 2.69 -21.49 -23.26
C THR A 189 1.80 -21.53 -22.02
N ASP A 190 1.85 -22.61 -21.25
CA ASP A 190 1.08 -22.81 -20.00
C ASP A 190 1.28 -21.69 -18.96
N ASN A 191 2.40 -20.95 -19.04
CA ASN A 191 2.74 -19.88 -18.10
C ASN A 191 2.48 -18.48 -18.63
N THR A 192 2.06 -18.33 -19.89
CA THR A 192 1.90 -17.00 -20.53
C THR A 192 0.78 -16.21 -19.86
N ALA A 193 -0.41 -16.80 -19.66
CA ALA A 193 -1.53 -16.15 -18.98
C ALA A 193 -1.17 -15.70 -17.56
N ASN A 194 -0.50 -16.57 -16.79
CA ASN A 194 0.00 -16.26 -15.45
C ASN A 194 1.01 -15.10 -15.46
N GLY A 195 1.91 -15.06 -16.45
CA GLY A 195 2.87 -13.97 -16.61
C GLY A 195 2.20 -12.63 -16.90
N ILE A 196 1.17 -12.62 -17.75
CA ILE A 196 0.36 -11.43 -18.05
C ILE A 196 -0.40 -10.97 -16.80
N ALA A 197 -0.99 -11.90 -16.05
CA ALA A 197 -1.71 -11.57 -14.81
C ALA A 197 -0.80 -10.93 -13.75
N LEU A 198 0.45 -11.39 -13.63
CA LEU A 198 1.43 -10.79 -12.71
C LEU A 198 1.82 -9.36 -13.08
N LEU A 199 1.64 -8.92 -14.34
CA LEU A 199 1.93 -7.55 -14.76
C LEU A 199 1.05 -6.55 -14.00
N TRP A 200 -0.22 -6.90 -13.79
CA TRP A 200 -1.23 -6.09 -13.10
C TRP A 200 -1.35 -6.42 -11.61
N ALA A 201 -0.53 -7.32 -11.09
CA ALA A 201 -0.56 -7.67 -9.68
C ALA A 201 0.00 -6.53 -8.80
N PRO A 202 -0.53 -6.33 -7.57
CA PRO A 202 -0.02 -5.31 -6.68
C PRO A 202 1.42 -5.60 -6.24
N ARG A 203 2.18 -4.55 -5.92
CA ARG A 203 3.49 -4.71 -5.30
C ARG A 203 3.35 -5.53 -4.00
N PRO A 204 4.10 -6.64 -3.82
CA PRO A 204 5.35 -7.00 -4.50
C PRO A 204 5.24 -8.02 -5.64
N PHE A 205 4.04 -8.45 -6.03
CA PHE A 205 3.84 -9.58 -6.95
C PHE A 205 4.17 -9.28 -8.41
N ASN A 206 4.10 -8.01 -8.82
CA ASN A 206 4.60 -7.54 -10.12
C ASN A 206 6.13 -7.50 -10.26
N MET A 207 6.89 -7.93 -9.25
CA MET A 207 8.35 -7.91 -9.26
C MET A 207 8.93 -9.33 -9.29
N ARG A 208 9.91 -9.57 -10.16
CA ARG A 208 10.66 -10.85 -10.17
C ARG A 208 11.79 -10.91 -9.15
N SER A 209 12.33 -9.75 -8.76
CA SER A 209 13.40 -9.66 -7.76
C SER A 209 13.20 -8.45 -6.87
N GLY A 210 13.73 -8.52 -5.66
CA GLY A 210 13.56 -7.46 -4.69
C GLY A 210 14.49 -7.55 -3.49
N ARG A 211 14.32 -6.59 -2.58
CA ARG A 211 14.97 -6.61 -1.27
C ARG A 211 14.03 -7.25 -0.26
N CYS A 212 14.58 -8.07 0.63
CA CYS A 212 13.86 -8.54 1.80
C CYS A 212 13.54 -7.33 2.69
N ARG A 213 12.33 -7.29 3.22
CA ARG A 213 11.86 -6.27 4.16
C ARG A 213 11.79 -6.88 5.56
N ARG A 214 11.82 -6.05 6.60
CA ARG A 214 11.54 -6.54 7.95
C ARG A 214 10.06 -6.93 8.02
N ALA A 215 9.71 -7.94 8.82
CA ALA A 215 8.33 -8.37 8.99
C ALA A 215 7.41 -7.21 9.42
N ILE A 216 7.89 -6.34 10.34
CA ILE A 216 7.17 -5.15 10.81
C ILE A 216 6.92 -4.08 9.73
N ASP A 217 7.68 -4.09 8.63
CA ASP A 217 7.53 -3.09 7.57
C ASP A 217 6.48 -3.52 6.53
N VAL A 218 5.87 -4.69 6.66
CA VAL A 218 4.87 -5.23 5.71
C VAL A 218 3.47 -5.06 6.29
N PRO A 219 2.74 -3.97 5.96
CA PRO A 219 1.40 -3.75 6.49
C PRO A 219 0.38 -4.51 5.65
N LEU A 220 0.07 -5.75 6.05
CA LEU A 220 -0.81 -6.67 5.31
C LEU A 220 -2.19 -6.09 5.04
N VAL A 221 -2.76 -5.36 6.00
CA VAL A 221 -4.14 -4.82 5.94
C VAL A 221 -4.20 -3.37 5.47
N LYS A 222 -3.09 -2.83 4.93
CA LYS A 222 -3.05 -1.42 4.52
C LYS A 222 -4.01 -1.12 3.37
N CYS A 223 -4.07 -1.98 2.37
CA CYS A 223 -4.98 -1.81 1.22
C CYS A 223 -6.44 -1.70 1.68
N TRP A 224 -6.86 -2.51 2.65
CA TRP A 224 -8.26 -2.60 3.07
C TRP A 224 -8.85 -1.27 3.54
N TYR A 225 -8.12 -0.52 4.36
CA TYR A 225 -8.62 0.77 4.86
C TYR A 225 -8.25 1.94 3.94
N MET A 226 -7.39 1.73 2.95
CA MET A 226 -7.11 2.71 1.90
C MET A 226 -8.24 2.76 0.87
N GLU A 227 -9.06 1.72 0.81
CA GLU A 227 -10.29 1.66 0.01
C GLU A 227 -11.51 2.17 0.82
N HIS A 228 -12.63 2.39 0.11
CA HIS A 228 -13.86 2.77 0.78
C HIS A 228 -14.37 1.62 1.65
N CYS A 229 -14.93 1.97 2.82
CA CYS A 229 -15.57 0.98 3.67
C CYS A 229 -16.77 0.35 2.93
N PRO A 230 -16.89 -1.00 2.90
CA PRO A 230 -18.00 -1.66 2.23
C PRO A 230 -19.38 -1.16 2.71
N PRO A 231 -20.39 -1.12 1.83
CA PRO A 231 -21.74 -0.73 2.21
C PRO A 231 -22.32 -1.72 3.24
N GLY A 232 -23.25 -1.25 4.09
CA GLY A 232 -23.91 -2.09 5.10
C GLY A 232 -23.11 -2.36 6.39
N GLN A 233 -21.84 -1.95 6.47
CA GLN A 233 -21.02 -2.12 7.67
C GLN A 233 -21.50 -1.23 8.83
N PRO A 234 -21.41 -1.66 10.10
CA PRO A 234 -21.89 -0.87 11.24
C PRO A 234 -21.04 0.40 11.47
N VAL A 235 -21.63 1.41 12.14
CA VAL A 235 -20.97 2.70 12.44
C VAL A 235 -19.57 2.51 13.06
N LYS A 236 -19.43 1.54 13.96
CA LYS A 236 -18.15 1.18 14.60
C LYS A 236 -17.05 0.92 13.57
N VAL A 237 -17.33 0.12 12.54
CA VAL A 237 -16.36 -0.25 11.50
C VAL A 237 -16.04 0.97 10.63
N ARG A 238 -17.07 1.74 10.22
CA ARG A 238 -16.88 2.95 9.42
C ARG A 238 -15.99 3.99 10.12
N VAL A 239 -16.18 4.18 11.43
CA VAL A 239 -15.32 5.07 12.23
C VAL A 239 -13.89 4.52 12.36
N SER A 240 -13.71 3.20 12.47
CA SER A 240 -12.38 2.59 12.47
C SER A 240 -11.63 2.84 11.15
N TYR A 241 -12.28 2.70 10.00
CA TYR A 241 -11.70 3.03 8.70
C TYR A 241 -11.22 4.49 8.66
N GLN A 242 -12.08 5.43 9.05
CA GLN A 242 -11.73 6.86 9.12
C GLN A 242 -10.53 7.13 10.04
N LYS A 243 -10.45 6.46 11.20
CA LYS A 243 -9.33 6.61 12.13
C LYS A 243 -8.03 6.05 11.57
N LEU A 244 -8.06 4.88 10.92
CA LEU A 244 -6.88 4.29 10.28
C LEU A 244 -6.36 5.17 9.13
N LEU A 245 -7.26 5.68 8.30
CA LEU A 245 -6.95 6.68 7.27
C LEU A 245 -6.35 7.94 7.89
N LYS A 246 -6.91 8.45 9.00
CA LYS A 246 -6.38 9.61 9.71
C LYS A 246 -4.93 9.39 10.14
N TYR A 247 -4.61 8.22 10.72
CA TYR A 247 -3.22 7.91 11.10
C TYR A 247 -2.30 7.81 9.89
N TYR A 248 -2.76 7.19 8.80
CA TYR A 248 -2.00 7.11 7.56
C TYR A 248 -1.68 8.51 7.00
N VAL A 249 -2.68 9.39 6.91
CA VAL A 249 -2.53 10.75 6.39
C VAL A 249 -1.61 11.58 7.29
N LEU A 250 -1.74 11.47 8.62
CA LEU A 250 -0.84 12.18 9.55
C LEU A 250 0.62 11.71 9.44
N ASN A 251 0.84 10.41 9.26
CA ASN A 251 2.18 9.85 9.04
C ASN A 251 2.77 10.36 7.72
N ALA A 252 1.98 10.38 6.64
CA ALA A 252 2.43 10.86 5.34
C ALA A 252 2.73 12.37 5.35
N LEU A 253 1.87 13.18 6.00
CA LEU A 253 2.00 14.64 6.04
C LEU A 253 3.20 15.09 6.88
N LYS A 254 3.42 14.46 8.03
CA LYS A 254 4.53 14.80 8.94
C LYS A 254 5.84 14.11 8.57
N HIS A 255 5.87 13.33 7.48
CA HIS A 255 7.07 12.66 7.02
C HIS A 255 8.16 13.68 6.67
N ARG A 256 9.37 13.43 7.19
CA ARG A 256 10.59 14.14 6.82
C ARG A 256 11.62 13.09 6.38
N PRO A 257 12.34 13.33 5.27
CA PRO A 257 13.42 12.43 4.87
C PRO A 257 14.39 12.20 6.05
N PRO A 258 14.79 10.95 6.31
CA PRO A 258 15.69 10.64 7.41
C PRO A 258 17.03 11.36 7.20
N LYS A 259 17.45 12.17 8.18
CA LYS A 259 18.73 12.85 8.13
C LYS A 259 19.87 11.82 8.12
N PRO A 260 20.95 12.04 7.34
CA PRO A 260 22.12 11.17 7.42
C PRO A 260 22.69 11.23 8.84
N GLN A 261 22.89 10.06 9.45
CA GLN A 261 23.43 9.92 10.80
C GLN A 261 24.53 8.86 10.80
N LYS A 262 25.52 9.01 11.68
CA LYS A 262 26.55 7.99 11.88
C LYS A 262 25.90 6.73 12.46
N LYS A 263 26.06 5.60 11.76
CA LYS A 263 25.50 4.31 12.20
C LYS A 263 26.16 3.87 13.51
N ARG A 264 25.36 3.75 14.58
CA ARG A 264 25.78 3.22 15.88
C ARG A 264 25.22 1.81 16.05
N TYR A 265 26.08 0.80 16.11
CA TYR A 265 25.67 -0.61 16.18
C TYR A 265 25.79 -1.14 17.62
N LEU A 266 24.77 -0.87 18.44
CA LEU A 266 24.78 -1.17 19.89
C LEU A 266 25.19 -2.62 20.21
N PHE A 267 24.55 -3.62 19.59
CA PHE A 267 24.87 -5.02 19.85
C PHE A 267 26.23 -5.47 19.34
N ARG A 268 26.79 -4.82 18.30
CA ARG A 268 28.17 -5.10 17.87
C ARG A 268 29.16 -4.58 18.92
N SER A 269 28.88 -3.42 19.49
CA SER A 269 29.68 -2.84 20.58
C SER A 269 29.61 -3.67 21.86
N PHE A 270 28.45 -4.26 22.20
CA PHE A 270 28.37 -5.18 23.35
C PHE A 270 29.15 -6.47 23.10
N LYS A 271 28.97 -7.09 21.92
CA LYS A 271 29.66 -8.33 21.54
C LYS A 271 31.19 -8.21 21.52
N SER A 272 31.75 -7.01 21.28
CA SER A 272 33.20 -6.80 21.33
C SER A 272 33.77 -6.78 22.75
N THR A 273 32.94 -6.72 23.79
CA THR A 273 33.41 -6.73 25.18
C THR A 273 33.40 -8.15 25.76
N LYS A 274 34.27 -8.40 26.74
CA LYS A 274 34.37 -9.71 27.43
C LYS A 274 33.12 -10.11 28.23
N PHE A 275 32.23 -9.16 28.53
CA PHE A 275 31.04 -9.38 29.37
C PHE A 275 29.87 -10.02 28.62
N PHE A 276 29.90 -10.04 27.28
CA PHE A 276 28.80 -10.55 26.46
C PHE A 276 29.25 -11.71 25.59
N GLN A 277 28.52 -12.82 25.68
CA GLN A 277 28.70 -14.01 24.84
C GLN A 277 27.57 -14.12 23.82
N THR A 278 27.76 -14.92 22.76
CA THR A 278 26.73 -15.19 21.74
C THR A 278 26.43 -16.68 21.71
N THR A 279 25.15 -17.04 21.73
CA THR A 279 24.68 -18.42 21.57
C THR A 279 23.42 -18.44 20.70
N THR A 280 22.97 -19.61 20.28
CA THR A 280 21.67 -19.85 19.65
C THR A 280 20.77 -20.57 20.65
N LEU A 281 19.58 -20.04 20.87
CA LEU A 281 18.60 -20.57 21.82
C LEU A 281 17.23 -20.63 21.17
N ASP A 282 16.34 -21.45 21.74
CA ASP A 282 14.93 -21.40 21.41
C ASP A 282 14.31 -20.06 21.85
N TRP A 283 13.28 -19.61 21.12
CA TRP A 283 12.64 -18.32 21.37
C TRP A 283 11.90 -18.31 22.71
N VAL A 284 11.28 -19.43 23.11
CA VAL A 284 10.57 -19.54 24.39
C VAL A 284 11.57 -19.51 25.55
N GLU A 285 12.69 -20.21 25.41
CA GLU A 285 13.76 -20.18 26.41
C GLU A 285 14.30 -18.76 26.62
N ALA A 286 14.63 -18.06 25.53
CA ALA A 286 15.07 -16.66 25.60
C ALA A 286 14.00 -15.75 26.22
N GLY A 287 12.73 -15.95 25.89
CA GLY A 287 11.61 -15.21 26.45
C GLY A 287 11.46 -15.38 27.97
N LEU A 288 11.55 -16.62 28.45
CA LEU A 288 11.52 -16.93 29.89
C LEU A 288 12.71 -16.30 30.63
N GLN A 289 13.90 -16.34 30.05
CA GLN A 289 15.09 -15.69 30.62
C GLN A 289 14.89 -14.18 30.74
N VAL A 290 14.37 -13.51 29.70
CA VAL A 290 14.10 -12.06 29.72
C VAL A 290 13.06 -11.70 30.80
N CYS A 291 11.97 -12.46 30.91
CA CYS A 291 10.93 -12.20 31.92
C CYS A 291 11.50 -12.34 33.34
N ARG A 292 12.27 -13.41 33.60
CA ARG A 292 12.93 -13.64 34.90
C ARG A 292 13.93 -12.55 35.24
N GLN A 293 14.76 -12.15 34.27
CA GLN A 293 15.74 -11.07 34.46
C GLN A 293 15.03 -9.75 34.79
N GLY A 294 13.97 -9.39 34.06
CA GLY A 294 13.18 -8.19 34.32
C GLY A 294 12.56 -8.19 35.72
N TYR A 295 11.93 -9.29 36.12
CA TYR A 295 11.37 -9.46 37.46
C TYR A 295 12.42 -9.28 38.56
N ASN A 296 13.56 -9.96 38.45
CA ASN A 296 14.65 -9.86 39.42
C ASN A 296 15.24 -8.45 39.49
N MET A 297 15.45 -7.78 38.34
CA MET A 297 15.96 -6.41 38.29
C MET A 297 15.04 -5.44 39.03
N LEU A 298 13.72 -5.55 38.85
CA LEU A 298 12.74 -4.72 39.54
C LEU A 298 12.67 -5.04 41.03
N ASN A 299 12.70 -6.32 41.42
CA ASN A 299 12.72 -6.70 42.83
C ASN A 299 13.98 -6.26 43.55
N LEU A 300 15.15 -6.38 42.90
CA LEU A 300 16.40 -5.84 43.44
C LEU A 300 16.30 -4.33 43.67
N LEU A 301 15.58 -3.59 42.83
CA LEU A 301 15.33 -2.17 43.02
C LEU A 301 14.43 -1.88 44.24
N ILE A 302 13.36 -2.68 44.44
CA ILE A 302 12.47 -2.59 45.60
C ILE A 302 13.25 -2.83 46.89
N HIS A 303 14.01 -3.92 46.94
CA HIS A 303 14.85 -4.25 48.10
C HIS A 303 15.95 -3.22 48.33
N ARG A 304 16.61 -2.72 47.27
CA ARG A 304 17.63 -1.66 47.37
C ARG A 304 17.07 -0.35 47.94
N LYS A 305 15.80 -0.06 47.69
CA LYS A 305 15.09 1.09 48.27
C LYS A 305 14.45 0.76 49.63
N ASN A 306 14.71 -0.41 50.20
CA ASN A 306 14.15 -0.89 51.48
C ASN A 306 12.61 -0.89 51.54
N LEU A 307 11.95 -1.13 50.42
CA LEU A 307 10.49 -1.12 50.29
C LEU A 307 9.88 -2.49 50.63
N ASN A 308 10.20 -3.05 51.80
CA ASN A 308 9.79 -4.40 52.20
C ASN A 308 8.27 -4.59 52.39
N TYR A 309 7.53 -3.47 52.43
CA TYR A 309 6.07 -3.45 52.46
C TYR A 309 5.42 -3.53 51.08
N LEU A 310 6.22 -3.58 50.00
CA LEU A 310 5.77 -3.80 48.64
C LEU A 310 6.19 -5.20 48.17
N HIS A 311 5.29 -5.87 47.47
CA HIS A 311 5.51 -7.16 46.84
C HIS A 311 5.20 -7.04 45.35
N LEU A 312 6.15 -7.39 44.50
CA LEU A 312 5.95 -7.55 43.06
C LEU A 312 5.68 -9.03 42.80
N ASP A 313 4.51 -9.35 42.25
CA ASP A 313 4.19 -10.72 41.83
C ASP A 313 4.80 -11.05 40.46
N TYR A 314 4.79 -12.33 40.09
CA TYR A 314 5.40 -12.81 38.83
C TYR A 314 4.70 -12.30 37.55
N ASN A 315 3.49 -11.74 37.68
CA ASN A 315 2.76 -11.08 36.60
C ASN A 315 2.97 -9.55 36.60
N PHE A 316 3.99 -9.08 37.33
CA PHE A 316 4.35 -7.66 37.45
C PHE A 316 3.28 -6.78 38.11
N ASN A 317 2.38 -7.35 38.92
CA ASN A 317 1.53 -6.53 39.77
C ASN A 317 2.28 -6.13 41.03
N LEU A 318 2.38 -4.83 41.28
CA LEU A 318 2.95 -4.28 42.50
C LEU A 318 1.85 -4.09 43.54
N LYS A 319 1.92 -4.83 44.64
CA LYS A 319 0.90 -4.83 45.70
C LYS A 319 1.53 -4.47 47.05
N PRO A 320 0.83 -3.73 47.91
CA PRO A 320 1.26 -3.57 49.29
C PRO A 320 1.03 -4.87 50.06
N VAL A 321 1.98 -5.26 50.90
CA VAL A 321 1.87 -6.43 51.80
C VAL A 321 0.96 -6.12 52.99
N LYS A 322 0.83 -4.84 53.34
CA LYS A 322 -0.01 -4.32 54.43
C LYS A 322 -0.52 -2.93 54.08
N THR A 323 -1.58 -2.46 54.75
CA THR A 323 -2.02 -1.07 54.64
C THR A 323 -0.85 -0.13 54.94
N LEU A 324 -0.57 0.77 54.00
CA LEU A 324 0.54 1.71 54.12
C LEU A 324 0.07 2.95 54.90
N THR A 325 0.95 3.47 55.75
CA THR A 325 0.76 4.78 56.38
C THR A 325 1.24 5.87 55.41
N THR A 326 0.71 7.08 55.56
CA THR A 326 1.08 8.27 54.76
C THR A 326 2.53 8.67 54.92
#